data_AF-E9PLJ8-F1
#
_entry.id   AF-E9PLJ8-F1
#
_cell.length_a   1.000
_cell.length_b   1.000
_cell.length_c   1.000
_cell.angle_alpha   90.00
_cell.angle_beta   90.00
_cell.angle_gamma   90.00
#
_symmetry.space_group_name_H-M   'P 1'
#
loop_
_entity.id
_entity.type
_entity.pdbx_description
1 polymer ?
#
loop_
_entity_poly.entity_id
_entity_poly.type
_entity_poly.pdbx_seq_one_letter_code
_entity_poly.pdbx_strand_id
1 'polypeptide(L)'
;MGPKKKHLDYLIQCTNEMNVNIPQLADSLFERTTNSSWVVVFKSLITTHHLMVYGNERFIQYLASRNTLFNLSNFLDKSGLQGYDMSTFIRRYSRYLNEKAVSYRQVAFDFTKVKRGADGVMRTMNTEKLLKTVPIIQNQMDALLDFNVNSNELTNGVINAAFMLLFKDAIRLFAAYNEGIINLL
;
A
#
# COMPACT_ATOMS: atom_id res chain seq x y z
N MET A 1 19.56 2.09 -1.70
CA MET A 1 18.94 2.85 -0.59
C MET A 1 17.52 3.25 -0.98
N GLY A 2 16.55 3.17 -0.06
CA GLY A 2 15.16 3.60 -0.30
C GLY A 2 14.99 5.11 -0.54
N PRO A 3 13.75 5.60 -0.75
CA PRO A 3 13.48 7.03 -0.89
C PRO A 3 13.94 7.80 0.37
N LYS A 4 14.65 8.91 0.18
CA LYS A 4 15.18 9.69 1.31
C LYS A 4 14.04 10.43 2.01
N LYS A 5 14.07 10.43 3.35
CA LYS A 5 13.06 11.04 4.22
C LYS A 5 12.70 12.47 3.80
N LYS A 6 13.68 13.35 3.58
CA LYS A 6 13.45 14.74 3.16
C LYS A 6 12.56 14.91 1.92
N HIS A 7 12.61 13.97 0.97
CA HIS A 7 11.78 14.02 -0.23
C HIS A 7 10.39 13.47 0.03
N LEU A 8 10.26 12.45 0.88
CA LEU A 8 8.96 11.93 1.32
C LEU A 8 8.19 12.98 2.13
N ASP A 9 8.86 13.63 3.07
CA ASP A 9 8.28 14.69 3.90
C ASP A 9 7.76 15.85 3.03
N TYR A 10 8.54 16.25 2.02
CA TYR A 10 8.10 17.27 1.04
C TYR A 10 6.87 16.83 0.25
N LEU A 11 6.85 15.59 -0.28
CA LEU A 11 5.69 15.11 -1.03
C LEU A 11 4.44 14.96 -0.14
N ILE A 12 4.60 14.57 1.12
CA ILE A 12 3.50 14.56 2.11
C ILE A 12 2.96 15.98 2.28
N GLN A 13 3.83 16.98 2.45
CA GLN A 13 3.41 18.38 2.54
C GLN A 13 2.60 18.78 1.30
N CYS A 14 3.08 18.46 0.09
CA CYS A 14 2.35 18.74 -1.14
C CYS A 14 0.93 18.15 -1.13
N THR A 15 0.71 16.94 -0.59
CA THR A 15 -0.65 16.36 -0.52
C THR A 15 -1.61 17.14 0.38
N ASN A 16 -1.09 17.90 1.36
CA ASN A 16 -1.89 18.70 2.29
C ASN A 16 -2.22 20.08 1.75
N GLU A 17 -1.47 20.58 0.77
CA GLU A 17 -1.72 21.88 0.16
C GLU A 17 -2.98 21.84 -0.73
N MET A 18 -3.89 22.82 -0.57
CA MET A 18 -5.16 22.82 -1.31
C MET A 18 -4.96 23.04 -2.82
N ASN A 19 -3.93 23.78 -3.20
CA ASN A 19 -3.65 24.18 -4.58
C ASN A 19 -2.87 23.11 -5.37
N VAL A 20 -2.39 22.06 -4.72
CA VAL A 20 -1.67 20.97 -5.39
C VAL A 20 -2.65 20.04 -6.09
N ASN A 21 -2.40 19.79 -7.37
CA ASN A 21 -3.16 18.86 -8.18
C ASN A 21 -2.76 17.40 -7.83
N ILE A 22 -3.58 16.75 -7.00
CA ILE A 22 -3.39 15.36 -6.56
C ILE A 22 -3.31 14.36 -7.73
N PRO A 23 -4.23 14.41 -8.73
CA PRO A 23 -4.10 13.58 -9.93
C PRO A 23 -2.73 13.70 -10.60
N GLN A 24 -2.25 14.91 -10.86
CA GLN A 24 -0.96 15.14 -11.52
C GLN A 24 0.22 14.61 -10.69
N LEU A 25 0.17 14.76 -9.37
CA LEU A 25 1.17 14.21 -8.45
C LEU A 25 1.20 12.67 -8.52
N ALA A 26 0.04 12.03 -8.51
CA ALA A 26 -0.09 10.58 -8.62
C ALA A 26 0.35 10.06 -9.99
N ASP A 27 -0.06 10.73 -11.08
CA ASP A 27 0.32 10.36 -12.44
C ASP A 27 1.83 10.47 -12.65
N SER A 28 2.48 11.48 -12.06
CA SER A 28 3.95 11.59 -12.07
C SER A 28 4.61 10.37 -11.41
N LEU A 29 4.06 9.85 -10.30
CA LEU A 29 4.58 8.64 -9.67
C LEU A 29 4.32 7.39 -10.51
N PHE A 30 3.15 7.29 -11.17
CA PHE A 30 2.82 6.19 -12.07
C PHE A 30 3.74 6.15 -13.28
N GLU A 31 4.06 7.30 -13.87
CA GLU A 31 5.02 7.38 -14.97
C GLU A 31 6.37 6.78 -14.56
N ARG A 32 6.85 7.06 -13.34
CA ARG A 32 8.10 6.47 -12.82
C ARG A 32 8.04 4.95 -12.69
N THR A 33 6.86 4.35 -12.55
CA THR A 33 6.71 2.88 -12.50
C THR A 33 6.84 2.22 -13.87
N THR A 34 6.83 2.98 -14.97
CA THR A 34 7.07 2.45 -16.33
C THR A 34 8.56 2.32 -16.68
N ASN A 35 9.44 2.75 -15.78
CA ASN A 35 10.89 2.67 -15.98
C ASN A 35 11.38 1.22 -16.00
N SER A 36 12.43 0.92 -16.78
CA SER A 36 13.03 -0.42 -16.82
C SER A 36 13.84 -0.76 -15.57
N SER A 37 14.37 0.24 -14.85
CA SER A 37 15.18 0.02 -13.65
C SER A 37 14.31 -0.36 -12.47
N TRP A 38 14.56 -1.55 -11.91
CA TRP A 38 13.90 -2.04 -10.70
C TRP A 38 14.02 -1.03 -9.54
N VAL A 39 15.14 -0.32 -9.43
CA VAL A 39 15.37 0.67 -8.36
C VAL A 39 14.38 1.83 -8.47
N VAL A 40 14.15 2.32 -9.70
CA VAL A 40 13.24 3.44 -9.95
C VAL A 40 11.81 3.00 -9.68
N VAL A 41 11.40 1.86 -10.23
CA VAL A 41 10.04 1.33 -10.06
C VAL A 41 9.74 1.07 -8.58
N PHE A 42 10.62 0.35 -7.89
CA PHE A 42 10.38 -0.03 -6.50
C PHE A 42 10.34 1.20 -5.57
N LYS A 43 11.24 2.18 -5.76
CA LYS A 43 11.20 3.44 -5.00
C LYS A 43 9.94 4.25 -5.26
N SER A 44 9.40 4.18 -6.47
CA SER A 44 8.15 4.87 -6.82
C SER A 44 6.97 4.20 -6.11
N LEU A 45 6.89 2.87 -6.10
CA LEU A 45 5.90 2.12 -5.31
C LEU A 45 6.00 2.44 -3.81
N ILE A 46 7.22 2.47 -3.25
CA ILE A 46 7.45 2.80 -1.83
C ILE A 46 6.98 4.23 -1.54
N THR A 47 7.26 5.17 -2.45
CA THR A 47 6.81 6.56 -2.32
C THR A 47 5.29 6.66 -2.35
N THR A 48 4.63 5.98 -3.28
CA THR A 48 3.16 5.93 -3.34
C THR A 48 2.57 5.35 -2.06
N HIS A 49 3.09 4.22 -1.57
CA HIS A 49 2.64 3.63 -0.31
C HIS A 49 2.82 4.61 0.87
N HIS A 50 3.96 5.31 0.92
CA HIS A 50 4.21 6.31 1.94
C HIS A 50 3.17 7.44 1.92
N LEU A 51 2.79 7.93 0.73
CA LEU A 51 1.73 8.94 0.59
C LEU A 51 0.34 8.42 0.93
N MET A 52 0.03 7.15 0.63
CA MET A 52 -1.23 6.52 1.07
C MET A 52 -1.34 6.50 2.60
N VAL A 53 -0.24 6.21 3.30
CA VAL A 53 -0.22 6.06 4.77
C VAL A 53 -0.10 7.40 5.49
N TYR A 54 0.81 8.28 5.06
CA TYR A 54 1.18 9.49 5.79
C TYR A 54 0.73 10.80 5.13
N GLY A 55 0.31 10.74 3.86
CA GLY A 55 -0.24 11.88 3.14
C GLY A 55 -1.70 12.16 3.48
N ASN A 56 -2.21 13.24 2.88
CA ASN A 56 -3.61 13.62 2.96
C ASN A 56 -4.52 12.55 2.33
N GLU A 57 -5.71 12.35 2.89
CA GLU A 57 -6.65 11.32 2.43
C GLU A 57 -7.10 11.53 0.97
N ARG A 58 -7.08 12.77 0.46
CA ARG A 58 -7.33 13.07 -0.96
C ARG A 58 -6.46 12.24 -1.90
N PHE A 59 -5.22 11.91 -1.49
CA PHE A 59 -4.32 11.09 -2.31
C PHE A 59 -4.86 9.67 -2.49
N ILE A 60 -5.16 8.95 -1.39
CA ILE A 60 -5.69 7.58 -1.48
C ILE A 60 -7.11 7.55 -2.07
N GLN A 61 -7.93 8.57 -1.83
CA GLN A 61 -9.24 8.71 -2.48
C GLN A 61 -9.12 8.80 -3.99
N TYR A 62 -8.17 9.60 -4.50
CA TYR A 62 -7.90 9.67 -5.93
C TYR A 62 -7.44 8.30 -6.46
N LEU A 63 -6.51 7.62 -5.77
CA LEU A 63 -6.09 6.28 -6.19
C LEU A 63 -7.27 5.30 -6.23
N ALA A 64 -8.08 5.26 -5.17
CA ALA A 64 -9.26 4.39 -5.08
C ALA A 64 -10.31 4.67 -6.16
N SER A 65 -10.35 5.88 -6.73
CA SER A 65 -11.24 6.22 -7.84
C SER A 65 -10.83 5.56 -9.17
N ARG A 66 -9.58 5.08 -9.29
CA ARG A 66 -9.07 4.41 -10.49
C ARG A 66 -9.34 2.91 -10.45
N ASN A 67 -9.58 2.32 -11.62
CA ASN A 67 -9.77 0.86 -11.75
C ASN A 67 -8.47 0.07 -11.54
N THR A 68 -7.34 0.62 -12.01
CA THR A 68 -6.02 0.01 -11.88
C THR A 68 -4.99 1.11 -11.64
N LEU A 69 -4.09 0.92 -10.66
CA LEU A 69 -2.97 1.84 -10.40
C LEU A 69 -1.72 1.40 -11.14
N PHE A 70 -1.28 0.17 -10.87
CA PHE A 70 -0.03 -0.39 -11.41
C PHE A 70 -0.32 -1.63 -12.25
N ASN A 71 0.24 -1.67 -13.47
CA ASN A 71 0.23 -2.84 -14.33
C ASN A 71 1.63 -3.46 -14.39
N LEU A 72 2.08 -4.04 -13.28
CA LEU A 72 3.44 -4.56 -13.12
C LEU A 72 3.48 -6.08 -13.04
N SER A 73 2.39 -6.81 -13.32
CA SER A 73 2.32 -8.27 -13.20
C SER A 73 3.40 -9.03 -13.99
N ASN A 74 3.87 -8.44 -15.10
CA ASN A 74 4.95 -8.99 -15.94
C ASN A 74 6.26 -8.19 -15.83
N PHE A 75 6.40 -7.29 -14.85
CA PHE A 75 7.63 -6.49 -14.69
C PHE A 75 8.83 -7.41 -14.50
N LEU A 76 9.89 -7.20 -15.28
CA LEU A 76 11.13 -7.94 -15.21
C LEU A 76 12.30 -7.06 -15.63
N ASP A 77 13.18 -6.77 -14.67
CA ASP A 77 14.47 -6.15 -14.92
C ASP A 77 15.54 -7.25 -15.00
N LYS A 78 16.14 -7.42 -16.19
CA LYS A 78 17.20 -8.41 -16.43
C LYS A 78 18.60 -7.86 -16.16
N SER A 79 18.72 -6.64 -15.63
CA SER A 79 20.01 -6.04 -15.27
C SER A 79 20.59 -6.70 -14.01
N GLY A 80 21.40 -7.74 -14.24
CA GLY A 80 22.07 -8.48 -13.18
C GLY A 80 21.14 -9.28 -12.28
N LEU A 81 21.74 -10.01 -11.33
CA LEU A 81 21.02 -10.90 -10.43
C LEU A 81 20.02 -10.13 -9.54
N GLN A 82 20.43 -8.97 -9.02
CA GLN A 82 19.58 -8.16 -8.15
C GLN A 82 18.33 -7.62 -8.86
N GLY A 83 18.44 -7.24 -10.15
CA GLY A 83 17.27 -6.80 -10.92
C GLY A 83 16.25 -7.93 -11.07
N TYR A 84 16.73 -9.14 -11.34
CA TYR A 84 15.89 -10.33 -11.47
C TYR A 84 15.16 -10.66 -10.16
N ASP A 85 15.90 -10.71 -9.04
CA ASP A 85 15.34 -11.02 -7.72
C ASP A 85 14.32 -9.96 -7.27
N MET A 86 14.65 -8.67 -7.41
CA MET A 86 13.79 -7.57 -6.99
C MET A 86 12.52 -7.45 -7.84
N SER A 87 12.54 -7.95 -9.09
CA SER A 87 11.35 -7.97 -9.95
C SER A 87 10.21 -8.77 -9.34
N THR A 88 10.51 -9.89 -8.67
CA THR A 88 9.50 -10.70 -7.96
C THR A 88 8.81 -9.89 -6.85
N PHE A 89 9.58 -9.16 -6.05
CA PHE A 89 9.05 -8.34 -4.97
C PHE A 89 8.31 -7.10 -5.47
N ILE A 90 8.73 -6.51 -6.58
CA ILE A 90 8.00 -5.41 -7.24
C ILE A 90 6.60 -5.87 -7.67
N ARG A 91 6.48 -7.03 -8.31
CA ARG A 91 5.20 -7.61 -8.71
C ARG A 91 4.27 -7.78 -7.51
N ARG A 92 4.74 -8.46 -6.47
CA ARG A 92 3.97 -8.73 -5.24
C ARG A 92 3.57 -7.43 -4.51
N TYR A 93 4.53 -6.51 -4.34
CA TYR A 93 4.27 -5.23 -3.66
C TYR A 93 3.28 -4.35 -4.43
N SER A 94 3.38 -4.30 -5.77
CA SER A 94 2.40 -3.56 -6.59
C SER A 94 1.00 -4.13 -6.48
N ARG A 95 0.86 -5.46 -6.37
CA ARG A 95 -0.43 -6.14 -6.14
C ARG A 95 -1.03 -5.72 -4.81
N TYR A 96 -0.24 -5.68 -3.74
CA TYR A 96 -0.69 -5.19 -2.44
C TYR A 96 -1.19 -3.73 -2.52
N LEU A 97 -0.46 -2.83 -3.19
CA LEU A 97 -0.90 -1.43 -3.31
C LEU A 97 -2.17 -1.26 -4.13
N ASN A 98 -2.34 -2.05 -5.20
CA ASN A 98 -3.59 -2.13 -5.93
C ASN A 98 -4.72 -2.59 -5.00
N GLU A 99 -4.53 -3.66 -4.24
CA GLU A 99 -5.54 -4.19 -3.32
C GLU A 99 -5.90 -3.20 -2.20
N LYS A 100 -4.92 -2.48 -1.64
CA LYS A 100 -5.16 -1.42 -0.64
C LYS A 100 -6.05 -0.29 -1.20
N ALA A 101 -5.94 0.05 -2.48
CA ALA A 101 -6.82 1.04 -3.10
C ALA A 101 -8.21 0.47 -3.43
N VAL A 102 -8.28 -0.79 -3.85
CA VAL A 102 -9.54 -1.52 -4.07
C VAL A 102 -10.33 -1.63 -2.77
N SER A 103 -9.69 -1.99 -1.66
CA SER A 103 -10.33 -2.10 -0.36
C SER A 103 -10.88 -0.76 0.11
N TYR A 104 -10.10 0.32 -0.02
CA TYR A 104 -10.57 1.68 0.27
C TYR A 104 -11.80 2.04 -0.57
N ARG A 105 -11.79 1.75 -1.88
CA ARG A 105 -12.94 2.00 -2.77
C ARG A 105 -14.20 1.28 -2.31
N GLN A 106 -14.08 0.04 -1.84
CA GLN A 106 -15.23 -0.79 -1.46
C GLN A 106 -15.83 -0.39 -0.11
N VAL A 107 -15.01 0.09 0.83
CA VAL A 107 -15.46 0.38 2.21
C VAL A 107 -15.51 1.87 2.56
N ALA A 108 -14.95 2.73 1.71
CA ALA A 108 -14.83 4.18 1.88
C ALA A 108 -14.03 4.60 3.13
N PHE A 109 -13.11 3.76 3.59
CA PHE A 109 -12.14 4.09 4.64
C PHE A 109 -10.87 3.23 4.52
N ASP A 110 -9.77 3.66 5.15
CA ASP A 110 -8.53 2.88 5.21
C ASP A 110 -8.48 2.03 6.49
N PHE A 111 -8.54 0.70 6.36
CA PHE A 111 -8.43 -0.25 7.48
C PHE A 111 -7.20 -0.03 8.37
N THR A 112 -6.13 0.57 7.84
CA THR A 112 -4.91 0.84 8.61
C THR A 112 -4.99 2.10 9.48
N LYS A 113 -6.00 2.95 9.23
CA LYS A 113 -6.21 4.24 9.89
C LYS A 113 -7.49 4.33 10.72
N VAL A 114 -8.38 3.34 10.66
CA VAL A 114 -9.63 3.35 11.46
C VAL A 114 -9.36 3.34 12.96
N LYS A 115 -10.33 3.87 13.72
CA LYS A 115 -10.38 3.73 15.18
C LYS A 115 -10.41 2.25 15.55
N ARG A 116 -9.66 1.90 16.58
CA ARG A 116 -9.51 0.55 17.15
C ARG A 116 -9.88 0.55 18.63
N GLY A 117 -10.07 -0.64 19.21
CA GLY A 117 -10.45 -0.84 20.61
C GLY A 117 -11.95 -1.11 20.78
N ALA A 118 -12.48 -0.85 21.98
CA ALA A 118 -13.88 -1.13 22.32
C ALA A 118 -14.88 -0.43 21.37
N ASP A 119 -14.58 0.81 20.97
CA ASP A 119 -15.35 1.57 20.00
C ASP A 119 -14.73 1.54 18.58
N GLY A 120 -13.95 0.50 18.28
CA GLY A 120 -13.29 0.35 16.99
C GLY A 120 -14.30 0.20 15.85
N VAL A 121 -13.98 0.73 14.67
CA VAL A 121 -14.91 0.69 13.51
C VAL A 121 -15.33 -0.73 13.19
N MET A 122 -14.38 -1.68 13.21
CA MET A 122 -14.66 -3.09 12.97
C MET A 122 -15.38 -3.75 14.15
N ARG A 123 -15.10 -3.31 15.37
CA ARG A 123 -15.67 -3.84 16.62
C ARG A 123 -17.15 -3.50 16.81
N THR A 124 -17.60 -2.36 16.29
CA THR A 124 -18.98 -1.85 16.48
C THR A 124 -19.79 -1.81 15.18
N MET A 125 -19.25 -2.32 14.08
CA MET A 125 -19.96 -2.37 12.80
C MET A 125 -21.19 -3.26 12.91
N ASN A 126 -22.31 -2.84 12.31
CA ASN A 126 -23.50 -3.70 12.23
C ASN A 126 -23.21 -4.99 11.43
N THR A 127 -23.89 -6.07 11.77
CA THR A 127 -23.65 -7.41 11.23
C THR A 127 -23.73 -7.47 9.70
N GLU A 128 -24.73 -6.84 9.09
CA GLU A 128 -24.91 -6.89 7.62
C GLU A 128 -23.73 -6.25 6.88
N LYS A 129 -23.29 -5.06 7.33
CA LYS A 129 -22.12 -4.39 6.75
C LYS A 129 -20.84 -5.15 7.08
N LEU A 130 -20.73 -5.71 8.29
CA LEU A 130 -19.55 -6.46 8.73
C LEU A 130 -19.32 -7.71 7.87
N LEU A 131 -20.36 -8.49 7.60
CA LEU A 131 -20.27 -9.68 6.74
C LEU A 131 -19.76 -9.35 5.33
N LYS A 132 -20.08 -8.15 4.80
CA LYS A 132 -19.56 -7.66 3.52
C LYS A 132 -18.13 -7.10 3.64
N THR A 133 -17.75 -6.58 4.81
CA THR A 133 -16.47 -5.91 5.06
C THR A 133 -15.34 -6.89 5.37
N VAL A 134 -15.61 -7.97 6.11
CA VAL A 134 -14.62 -8.97 6.53
C VAL A 134 -13.88 -9.60 5.34
N PRO A 135 -14.55 -10.04 4.25
CA PRO A 135 -13.85 -10.55 3.08
C PRO A 135 -12.90 -9.53 2.43
N ILE A 136 -13.23 -8.23 2.51
CA ILE A 136 -12.43 -7.17 1.90
C ILE A 136 -11.11 -6.97 2.65
N ILE A 137 -11.15 -6.88 3.98
CA ILE A 137 -9.93 -6.80 4.79
C ILE A 137 -9.11 -8.09 4.70
N GLN A 138 -9.77 -9.25 4.58
CA GLN A 138 -9.08 -10.53 4.37
C GLN A 138 -8.30 -10.51 3.05
N ASN A 139 -8.92 -10.13 1.93
CA ASN A 139 -8.23 -10.02 0.64
C ASN A 139 -7.03 -9.06 0.69
N GLN A 140 -7.18 -7.92 1.38
CA GLN A 140 -6.07 -6.99 1.57
C GLN A 140 -4.94 -7.59 2.41
N MET A 141 -5.26 -8.38 3.44
CA MET A 141 -4.28 -9.10 4.25
C MET A 141 -3.58 -10.20 3.42
N ASP A 142 -4.32 -10.98 2.64
CA ASP A 142 -3.76 -12.04 1.79
C ASP A 142 -2.78 -11.44 0.76
N ALA A 143 -3.15 -10.33 0.11
CA ALA A 143 -2.27 -9.62 -0.81
C ALA A 143 -1.01 -9.05 -0.11
N LEU A 144 -1.09 -8.70 1.17
CA LEU A 144 0.06 -8.28 1.97
C LEU A 144 1.00 -9.46 2.24
N LEU A 145 0.44 -10.57 2.70
CA LEU A 145 1.18 -11.79 3.05
C LEU A 145 1.85 -12.42 1.83
N ASP A 146 1.25 -12.27 0.64
CA ASP A 146 1.82 -12.66 -0.65
C ASP A 146 3.17 -12.00 -0.97
N PHE A 147 3.58 -10.94 -0.25
CA PHE A 147 4.94 -10.42 -0.36
C PHE A 147 5.99 -11.50 -0.07
N ASN A 148 5.73 -12.36 0.92
CA ASN A 148 6.42 -13.61 1.24
C ASN A 148 7.94 -13.53 1.01
N VAL A 149 8.59 -12.62 1.74
CA VAL A 149 10.04 -12.39 1.71
C VAL A 149 10.71 -13.13 2.87
N ASN A 150 11.87 -13.72 2.61
CA ASN A 150 12.71 -14.34 3.62
C ASN A 150 13.80 -13.37 4.11
N SER A 151 14.36 -13.64 5.29
CA SER A 151 15.38 -12.77 5.91
C SER A 151 16.63 -12.58 5.04
N ASN A 152 17.05 -13.63 4.32
CA ASN A 152 18.19 -13.59 3.39
C ASN A 152 17.91 -12.80 2.11
N GLU A 153 16.64 -12.50 1.77
CA GLU A 153 16.24 -11.72 0.59
C GLU A 153 16.17 -10.22 0.89
N LEU A 154 16.18 -9.82 2.17
CA LEU A 154 16.23 -8.42 2.64
C LEU A 154 17.63 -7.80 2.51
N THR A 155 18.23 -7.93 1.32
CA THR A 155 19.65 -7.68 1.06
C THR A 155 20.04 -6.21 0.89
N ASN A 156 19.06 -5.30 0.72
CA ASN A 156 19.36 -3.91 0.39
C ASN A 156 18.33 -2.93 0.96
N GLY A 157 18.72 -1.64 1.05
CA GLY A 157 17.88 -0.61 1.66
C GLY A 157 16.58 -0.25 0.91
N VAL A 158 16.34 -0.76 -0.31
CA VAL A 158 15.07 -0.52 -1.03
C VAL A 158 14.02 -1.52 -0.56
N ILE A 159 14.32 -2.83 -0.62
CA ILE A 159 13.39 -3.87 -0.17
C ILE A 159 13.11 -3.77 1.34
N ASN A 160 14.12 -3.41 2.15
CA ASN A 160 13.94 -3.15 3.59
C ASN A 160 12.96 -2.00 3.86
N ALA A 161 12.96 -0.95 3.03
CA ALA A 161 12.02 0.16 3.17
C ALA A 161 10.59 -0.24 2.80
N ALA A 162 10.41 -1.06 1.75
CA ALA A 162 9.12 -1.62 1.38
C ALA A 162 8.58 -2.55 2.49
N PHE A 163 9.41 -3.47 2.97
CA PHE A 163 9.06 -4.40 4.04
C PHE A 163 8.64 -3.67 5.32
N MET A 164 9.34 -2.61 5.71
CA MET A 164 8.99 -1.81 6.88
C MET A 164 7.60 -1.17 6.78
N LEU A 165 7.18 -0.73 5.58
CA LEU A 165 5.83 -0.21 5.38
C LEU A 165 4.78 -1.33 5.41
N LEU A 166 5.04 -2.47 4.76
CA LEU A 166 4.15 -3.65 4.84
C LEU A 166 3.98 -4.12 6.28
N PHE A 167 5.06 -4.18 7.06
CA PHE A 167 5.01 -4.60 8.45
C PHE A 167 4.12 -3.70 9.30
N LYS A 168 4.21 -2.38 9.10
CA LYS A 168 3.33 -1.41 9.79
C LYS A 168 1.86 -1.61 9.41
N ASP A 169 1.58 -1.80 8.12
CA ASP A 169 0.22 -2.05 7.65
C ASP A 169 -0.30 -3.41 8.17
N ALA A 170 0.54 -4.45 8.21
CA ALA A 170 0.19 -5.77 8.72
C ALA A 170 -0.29 -5.72 10.17
N ILE A 171 0.42 -4.99 11.05
CA ILE A 171 0.00 -4.81 12.45
C ILE A 171 -1.38 -4.17 12.53
N ARG A 172 -1.64 -3.16 11.69
CA ARG A 172 -2.92 -2.44 11.69
C ARG A 172 -4.06 -3.29 11.14
N LEU A 173 -3.82 -3.97 10.01
CA LEU A 173 -4.78 -4.87 9.39
C LEU A 173 -5.11 -6.04 10.32
N PHE A 174 -4.11 -6.64 10.98
CA PHE A 174 -4.33 -7.75 11.91
C PHE A 174 -5.22 -7.33 13.08
N ALA A 175 -4.98 -6.15 13.65
CA ALA A 175 -5.82 -5.61 14.73
C ALA A 175 -7.27 -5.38 14.26
N ALA A 176 -7.46 -4.72 13.12
CA ALA A 176 -8.78 -4.45 12.57
C ALA A 176 -9.52 -5.74 12.18
N TYR A 177 -8.79 -6.73 11.64
CA TYR A 177 -9.35 -8.03 11.28
C TYR A 177 -9.83 -8.78 12.52
N ASN A 178 -9.01 -8.86 13.57
CA ASN A 178 -9.41 -9.48 14.84
C ASN A 178 -10.63 -8.79 15.47
N GLU A 179 -10.69 -7.46 15.43
CA GLU A 179 -11.88 -6.74 15.91
C GLU A 179 -13.15 -7.14 15.14
N GLY A 180 -13.04 -7.29 13.82
CA GLY A 180 -14.13 -7.76 12.98
C GLY A 180 -14.54 -9.20 13.28
N ILE A 181 -13.58 -10.10 13.47
CA ILE A 181 -13.86 -11.50 13.85
C ILE A 181 -14.54 -11.58 15.22
N ILE A 182 -14.06 -10.82 16.23
CA ILE A 182 -14.71 -10.86 17.54
C ILE A 182 -16.13 -10.25 17.50
N ASN A 183 -16.40 -9.30 16.60
CA ASN A 183 -17.76 -8.76 16.40
C ASN A 183 -18.67 -9.76 15.66
N LEU A 184 -18.11 -10.71 14.91
CA LEU A 184 -18.89 -11.79 14.28
C LEU A 184 -19.26 -12.93 15.23
N LEU A 185 -18.48 -13.12 16.30
CA LEU A 185 -18.66 -14.17 17.32
C LEU A 185 -19.63 -13.70 18.41
#